data_AF-A0A0F9AQT5-F1
#
_entry.id   AF-A0A0F9AQT5-F1
#
_cell.length_a   1.000
_cell.length_b   1.000
_cell.length_c   1.000
_cell.angle_alpha   90.00
_cell.angle_beta   90.00
_cell.angle_gamma   90.00
#
_symmetry.space_group_name_H-M   'P 1'
#
loop_
_entity.id
_entity.type
_entity.pdbx_description
1 polymer ?
#
loop_
_entity_poly.entity_id
_entity_poly.type
_entity_poly.pdbx_seq_one_letter_code
_entity_poly.pdbx_strand_id
1 'polypeptide(L)'
;MANEIKTKTGAQFTFADHAADFVGGAAKTSLEQAGSTDVQLDTTSLADTAGRESAQVDLGATRAKVYSFIATMEFAATPTTGETVDFYWAPSPDATATDGNPMSIDGADAAAPSGIGTLAELKAACDFIGKAIITNDPTAAVQTAVIGRYSPPERYGILLVVNESAAAFHSDAVETHISMVEILQEVQ
;
A
#
# COMPACT_ATOMS: atom_id res chain seq x y z
N MET A 1 11.54 32.45 -23.24
CA MET A 1 10.69 31.25 -23.15
C MET A 1 10.06 31.26 -21.76
N ALA A 2 8.82 30.83 -21.63
CA ALA A 2 8.20 30.69 -20.31
C ALA A 2 8.71 29.39 -19.66
N ASN A 3 9.03 29.42 -18.37
CA ASN A 3 9.42 28.21 -17.65
C ASN A 3 8.23 27.26 -17.58
N GLU A 4 8.44 25.99 -17.94
CA GLU A 4 7.42 24.95 -17.88
C GLU A 4 7.66 24.05 -16.65
N ILE A 5 6.58 23.69 -15.93
CA ILE A 5 6.64 22.66 -14.89
C ILE A 5 6.17 21.35 -15.52
N LYS A 6 7.09 20.40 -15.66
CA LYS A 6 6.78 19.04 -16.16
C LYS A 6 6.79 18.03 -15.02
N THR A 7 6.02 16.97 -15.20
CA THR A 7 5.98 15.84 -14.28
C THR A 7 6.68 14.65 -14.93
N LYS A 8 7.53 13.97 -14.16
CA LYS A 8 8.09 12.67 -14.54
C LYS A 8 7.87 11.66 -13.43
N THR A 9 7.80 10.40 -13.83
CA THR A 9 7.72 9.26 -12.94
C THR A 9 9.12 8.89 -12.46
N GLY A 10 9.30 8.72 -11.14
CA GLY A 10 10.56 8.30 -10.53
C GLY A 10 10.55 6.83 -10.14
N ALA A 11 11.18 6.50 -9.00
CA ALA A 11 11.22 5.16 -8.45
C ALA A 11 9.81 4.62 -8.14
N GLN A 12 9.67 3.30 -8.27
CA GLN A 12 8.48 2.56 -7.84
C GLN A 12 8.84 1.66 -6.66
N PHE A 13 7.94 1.60 -5.69
CA PHE A 13 7.93 0.64 -4.61
C PHE A 13 6.69 -0.24 -4.80
N THR A 14 6.87 -1.56 -4.76
CA THR A 14 5.81 -2.55 -4.93
C THR A 14 5.60 -3.27 -3.61
N PHE A 15 4.47 -3.02 -2.97
CA PHE A 15 4.06 -3.71 -1.75
C PHE A 15 3.28 -4.96 -2.13
N ALA A 16 3.85 -6.13 -1.88
CA ALA A 16 3.24 -7.42 -2.22
C ALA A 16 3.88 -8.54 -1.40
N ASP A 17 3.33 -9.75 -1.50
CA ASP A 17 3.92 -10.95 -0.91
C ASP A 17 5.09 -11.47 -1.75
N HIS A 18 6.17 -10.71 -1.79
CA HIS A 18 7.40 -11.08 -2.51
C HIS A 18 8.11 -12.29 -1.93
N ALA A 19 7.87 -12.61 -0.66
CA ALA A 19 8.52 -13.70 0.04
C ALA A 19 7.94 -15.09 -0.28
N ALA A 20 6.68 -15.17 -0.75
CA ALA A 20 6.04 -16.44 -1.07
C ALA A 20 5.33 -16.45 -2.43
N ASP A 21 4.24 -15.70 -2.59
CA ASP A 21 3.26 -16.00 -3.65
C ASP A 21 3.15 -14.96 -4.78
N PHE A 22 3.59 -13.72 -4.60
CA PHE A 22 3.38 -12.67 -5.59
C PHE A 22 4.06 -12.98 -6.93
N VAL A 23 3.30 -12.87 -8.03
CA VAL A 23 3.82 -13.05 -9.40
C VAL A 23 3.72 -11.75 -10.20
N GLY A 24 4.81 -10.98 -10.16
CA GLY A 24 4.98 -9.77 -10.93
C GLY A 24 5.08 -9.97 -12.45
N GLY A 25 4.85 -8.89 -13.21
CA GLY A 25 5.20 -8.79 -14.64
C GLY A 25 4.45 -9.67 -15.64
N ALA A 26 3.52 -10.54 -15.22
CA ALA A 26 2.91 -11.55 -16.09
C ALA A 26 1.39 -11.40 -16.35
N ALA A 27 0.71 -10.46 -15.69
CA ALA A 27 -0.74 -10.28 -15.78
C ALA A 27 -1.15 -8.88 -16.26
N LYS A 28 -2.34 -8.75 -16.87
CA LYS A 28 -2.93 -7.44 -17.25
C LYS A 28 -3.12 -6.50 -16.06
N THR A 29 -3.17 -7.05 -14.86
CA THR A 29 -3.43 -6.37 -13.59
C THR A 29 -2.16 -6.07 -12.80
N SER A 30 -0.98 -6.53 -13.29
CA SER A 30 0.31 -6.23 -12.66
C SER A 30 0.70 -4.76 -12.90
N LEU A 31 0.93 -4.04 -11.81
CA LEU A 31 1.38 -2.66 -11.76
C LEU A 31 2.91 -2.56 -11.62
N GLU A 32 3.57 -3.69 -11.34
CA GLU A 32 5.01 -3.76 -11.16
C GLU A 32 5.76 -3.43 -12.46
N GLN A 33 6.80 -2.61 -12.33
CA GLN A 33 7.70 -2.21 -13.39
C GLN A 33 9.10 -2.74 -13.10
N ALA A 34 9.85 -3.01 -14.17
CA ALA A 34 11.22 -3.47 -14.04
C ALA A 34 12.06 -2.48 -13.19
N GLY A 35 12.69 -3.00 -12.13
CA GLY A 35 13.50 -2.20 -11.21
C GLY A 35 12.72 -1.54 -10.08
N SER A 36 11.47 -1.96 -9.82
CA SER A 36 10.79 -1.63 -8.57
C SER A 36 11.58 -2.08 -7.35
N THR A 37 11.41 -1.35 -6.26
CA THR A 37 11.86 -1.81 -4.94
C THR A 37 10.76 -2.65 -4.31
N ASP A 38 11.09 -3.89 -3.99
CA ASP A 38 10.18 -4.83 -3.36
C ASP A 38 10.00 -4.47 -1.88
N VAL A 39 8.74 -4.38 -1.44
CA VAL A 39 8.39 -4.17 -0.05
C VAL A 39 7.43 -5.28 0.36
N GLN A 40 7.79 -6.05 1.37
CA GLN A 40 6.97 -7.18 1.80
C GLN A 40 5.65 -6.70 2.42
N LEU A 41 4.55 -7.26 1.94
CA LEU A 41 3.21 -7.12 2.49
C LEU A 41 2.35 -8.31 2.05
N ASP A 42 2.06 -9.22 2.97
CA ASP A 42 1.21 -10.36 2.72
C ASP A 42 -0.23 -10.09 3.19
N THR A 43 -1.13 -9.87 2.23
CA THR A 43 -2.57 -9.69 2.49
C THR A 43 -3.38 -10.98 2.33
N THR A 44 -2.73 -12.14 2.28
CA THR A 44 -3.40 -13.43 2.11
C THR A 44 -4.48 -13.62 3.17
N SER A 45 -5.69 -13.93 2.72
CA SER A 45 -6.86 -14.15 3.57
C SER A 45 -7.15 -12.99 4.54
N LEU A 46 -6.76 -11.75 4.21
CA LEU A 46 -7.06 -10.58 5.02
C LEU A 46 -8.58 -10.44 5.20
N ALA A 47 -9.06 -10.73 6.42
CA ALA A 47 -10.48 -10.76 6.72
C ALA A 47 -11.12 -9.37 6.60
N ASP A 48 -12.44 -9.35 6.42
CA ASP A 48 -13.22 -8.13 6.54
C ASP A 48 -13.02 -7.50 7.93
N THR A 49 -12.97 -6.17 7.98
CA THR A 49 -12.65 -5.32 9.15
C THR A 49 -11.25 -5.53 9.76
N ALA A 50 -10.35 -6.27 9.10
CA ALA A 50 -8.99 -6.50 9.55
C ALA A 50 -7.96 -5.63 8.80
N GLY A 51 -6.81 -5.40 9.45
CA GLY A 51 -5.69 -4.65 8.89
C GLY A 51 -4.42 -5.49 8.72
N ARG A 52 -3.60 -5.12 7.74
CA ARG A 52 -2.22 -5.60 7.56
C ARG A 52 -1.27 -4.42 7.49
N GLU A 53 -0.08 -4.56 8.07
CA GLU A 53 1.02 -3.62 7.92
C GLU A 53 2.15 -4.23 7.08
N SER A 54 2.84 -3.41 6.30
CA SER A 54 3.98 -3.82 5.48
C SER A 54 5.27 -3.87 6.29
N ALA A 55 6.31 -4.46 5.71
CA ALA A 55 7.68 -4.13 6.09
C ALA A 55 7.93 -2.62 5.93
N GLN A 56 8.74 -2.05 6.83
CA GLN A 56 9.16 -0.66 6.77
C GLN A 56 9.98 -0.42 5.49
N VAL A 57 9.62 0.63 4.75
CA VAL A 57 10.31 1.04 3.54
C VAL A 57 11.17 2.29 3.78
N ASP A 58 12.33 2.33 3.14
CA ASP A 58 13.20 3.51 3.04
C ASP A 58 12.94 4.22 1.71
N LEU A 59 12.36 5.42 1.75
CA LEU A 59 12.10 6.23 0.56
C LEU A 59 13.36 6.96 0.04
N GLY A 60 14.49 6.79 0.70
CA GLY A 60 15.76 7.42 0.37
C GLY A 60 15.95 8.80 0.99
N ALA A 61 17.22 9.19 1.14
CA ALA A 61 17.58 10.52 1.63
C ALA A 61 17.20 11.63 0.63
N THR A 62 17.25 11.32 -0.67
CA THR A 62 16.69 12.14 -1.75
C THR A 62 15.46 11.42 -2.28
N ARG A 63 14.30 12.02 -2.09
CA ARG A 63 13.01 11.37 -2.31
C ARG A 63 12.01 12.32 -2.96
N ALA A 64 11.07 11.80 -3.72
CA ALA A 64 9.98 12.63 -4.23
C ALA A 64 9.17 13.24 -3.09
N LYS A 65 8.62 14.44 -3.33
CA LYS A 65 7.69 15.07 -2.39
C LYS A 65 6.32 14.37 -2.41
N VAL A 66 5.89 13.88 -3.56
CA VAL A 66 4.55 13.29 -3.76
C VAL A 66 4.70 11.92 -4.40
N TYR A 67 3.88 10.98 -3.96
CA TYR A 67 3.79 9.64 -4.52
C TYR A 67 2.36 9.37 -4.97
N SER A 68 2.20 8.59 -6.04
CA SER A 68 0.92 8.06 -6.50
C SER A 68 0.74 6.63 -6.01
N PHE A 69 -0.46 6.30 -5.54
CA PHE A 69 -0.82 4.96 -5.11
C PHE A 69 -1.91 4.36 -6.00
N ILE A 70 -1.67 3.15 -6.49
CA ILE A 70 -2.64 2.31 -7.20
C ILE A 70 -2.56 0.91 -6.59
N ALA A 71 -3.71 0.31 -6.28
CA ALA A 71 -3.77 -1.03 -5.73
C ALA A 71 -4.48 -1.98 -6.69
N THR A 72 -4.04 -3.22 -6.67
CA THR A 72 -4.68 -4.37 -7.30
C THR A 72 -5.01 -5.37 -6.20
N MET A 73 -6.26 -5.84 -6.15
CA MET A 73 -6.78 -6.69 -5.07
C MET A 73 -7.67 -7.79 -5.63
N GLU A 74 -7.71 -8.92 -4.94
CA GLU A 74 -8.58 -10.05 -5.24
C GLU A 74 -9.24 -10.58 -3.97
N PHE A 75 -10.49 -11.02 -4.08
CA PHE A 75 -11.32 -11.42 -2.94
C PHE A 75 -11.72 -12.90 -3.01
N ALA A 76 -11.65 -13.60 -1.87
CA ALA A 76 -12.05 -15.01 -1.71
C ALA A 76 -13.58 -15.22 -1.76
N ALA A 77 -14.35 -14.13 -1.64
CA ALA A 77 -15.79 -14.11 -1.82
C ALA A 77 -16.19 -12.81 -2.53
N THR A 78 -17.38 -12.78 -3.13
CA THR A 78 -17.89 -11.56 -3.77
C THR A 78 -18.02 -10.44 -2.75
N PRO A 79 -17.25 -9.34 -2.87
CA PRO A 79 -17.37 -8.20 -1.98
C PRO A 79 -18.64 -7.39 -2.28
N THR A 80 -18.96 -6.44 -1.41
CA THR A 80 -20.13 -5.58 -1.59
C THR A 80 -19.76 -4.33 -2.38
N THR A 81 -20.57 -3.97 -3.40
CA THR A 81 -20.33 -2.75 -4.18
C THR A 81 -20.45 -1.50 -3.31
N GLY A 82 -19.46 -0.62 -3.41
CA GLY A 82 -19.43 0.66 -2.68
C GLY A 82 -18.73 0.58 -1.32
N GLU A 83 -18.46 -0.64 -0.83
CA GLU A 83 -17.56 -0.87 0.29
C GLU A 83 -16.09 -0.62 -0.12
N THR A 84 -15.17 -0.68 0.84
CA THR A 84 -13.83 -0.11 0.63
C THR A 84 -12.68 -1.00 1.07
N VAL A 85 -11.52 -0.74 0.49
CA VAL A 85 -10.23 -1.07 1.10
C VAL A 85 -9.52 0.24 1.34
N ASP A 86 -9.18 0.51 2.60
CA ASP A 86 -8.61 1.77 3.04
C ASP A 86 -7.10 1.66 3.20
N PHE A 87 -6.38 2.72 2.82
CA PHE A 87 -4.93 2.76 2.83
C PHE A 87 -4.43 3.91 3.69
N TYR A 88 -3.51 3.61 4.60
CA TYR A 88 -2.87 4.57 5.49
C TYR A 88 -1.36 4.47 5.43
N TRP A 89 -0.69 5.55 5.81
CA TRP A 89 0.75 5.62 5.95
C TRP A 89 1.11 5.87 7.41
N ALA A 90 1.95 5.01 7.98
CA ALA A 90 2.59 5.26 9.26
C ALA A 90 4.01 5.79 9.00
N PRO A 91 4.27 7.09 9.17
CA PRO A 91 5.61 7.63 8.99
C PRO A 91 6.52 7.20 10.13
N SER A 92 7.79 6.91 9.83
CA SER A 92 8.79 6.58 10.84
C SER A 92 10.03 7.47 10.71
N PRO A 93 10.49 8.10 11.81
CA PRO A 93 11.72 8.89 11.82
C PRO A 93 12.98 8.02 11.93
N ASP A 94 12.85 6.73 12.23
CA ASP A 94 13.98 5.82 12.47
C ASP A 94 14.16 4.82 11.33
N ALA A 95 15.42 4.48 11.06
CA ALA A 95 15.77 3.48 10.06
C ALA A 95 15.53 2.05 10.55
N THR A 96 15.49 1.87 11.87
CA THR A 96 15.28 0.60 12.55
C THR A 96 13.77 0.37 12.64
N ALA A 97 13.30 -0.74 12.06
CA ALA A 97 11.92 -1.20 12.28
C ALA A 97 11.64 -1.32 13.80
N THR A 98 10.38 -1.26 14.22
CA THR A 98 9.89 -1.18 15.61
C THR A 98 10.16 0.13 16.36
N ASP A 99 11.18 0.90 15.96
CA ASP A 99 11.58 2.10 16.70
C ASP A 99 10.86 3.35 16.18
N GLY A 100 10.22 4.10 17.09
CA GLY A 100 9.63 5.40 16.77
C GLY A 100 8.36 5.36 15.90
N ASN A 101 7.83 4.17 15.61
CA ASN A 101 6.63 4.00 14.81
C ASN A 101 5.35 4.42 15.55
N PRO A 102 4.35 5.01 14.85
CA PRO A 102 3.03 5.29 15.42
C PRO A 102 2.42 4.06 16.10
N MET A 103 1.88 4.23 17.31
CA MET A 103 1.32 3.13 18.12
C MET A 103 2.27 1.94 18.35
N SER A 104 3.59 2.15 18.21
CA SER A 104 4.61 1.11 18.38
C SER A 104 4.38 -0.11 17.47
N ILE A 105 3.86 0.10 16.26
CA ILE A 105 3.80 -0.97 15.25
C ILE A 105 5.20 -1.39 14.83
N ASP A 106 5.33 -2.62 14.35
CA ASP A 106 6.64 -3.22 14.11
C ASP A 106 7.25 -2.73 12.80
N GLY A 107 6.42 -2.42 11.80
CA GLY A 107 6.94 -2.18 10.45
C GLY A 107 7.56 -3.44 9.89
N ALA A 108 6.90 -4.56 10.16
CA ALA A 108 7.17 -5.87 9.61
C ALA A 108 5.88 -6.39 8.98
N ASP A 109 5.98 -7.32 8.04
CA ASP A 109 4.79 -7.94 7.45
C ASP A 109 3.98 -8.71 8.52
N ALA A 110 2.92 -8.09 9.02
CA ALA A 110 2.17 -8.54 10.18
C ALA A 110 0.72 -8.03 10.17
N ALA A 111 -0.12 -8.67 11.00
CA ALA A 111 -1.45 -8.16 11.29
C ALA A 111 -1.34 -6.77 11.96
N ALA A 112 -2.19 -5.83 11.54
CA ALA A 112 -2.24 -4.49 12.11
C ALA A 112 -3.42 -4.35 13.11
N PRO A 113 -3.22 -3.72 14.28
CA PRO A 113 -1.93 -3.26 14.81
C PRO A 113 -1.09 -4.45 15.27
N SER A 114 0.21 -4.43 14.97
CA SER A 114 1.16 -5.37 15.59
C SER A 114 1.64 -4.87 16.97
N GLY A 115 1.57 -3.55 17.16
CA GLY A 115 1.95 -2.84 18.38
C GLY A 115 0.85 -2.77 19.43
N ILE A 116 0.68 -1.59 20.02
CA ILE A 116 -0.30 -1.36 21.09
C ILE A 116 -1.65 -0.85 20.54
N GLY A 117 -2.69 -1.00 21.35
CA GLY A 117 -4.01 -0.45 21.08
C GLY A 117 -4.83 -1.24 20.05
N THR A 118 -5.87 -0.59 19.56
CA THR A 118 -6.84 -1.14 18.60
C THR A 118 -6.55 -0.67 17.18
N LEU A 119 -7.08 -1.39 16.18
CA LEU A 119 -6.98 -0.96 14.78
C LEU A 119 -7.58 0.44 14.55
N ALA A 120 -8.65 0.79 15.26
CA ALA A 120 -9.25 2.12 15.17
C ALA A 120 -8.30 3.23 15.69
N GLU A 121 -7.58 2.97 16.77
CA GLU A 121 -6.59 3.91 17.30
C GLU A 121 -5.37 4.02 16.37
N LEU A 122 -4.92 2.92 15.78
CA LEU A 122 -3.87 2.94 14.76
C LEU A 122 -4.28 3.77 13.53
N LYS A 123 -5.49 3.55 12.99
CA LYS A 123 -6.04 4.34 11.88
C LYS A 123 -6.06 5.84 12.20
N ALA A 124 -6.31 6.21 13.46
CA ALA A 124 -6.31 7.60 13.91
C ALA A 124 -4.89 8.19 14.12
N ALA A 125 -3.89 7.34 14.34
CA ALA A 125 -2.49 7.73 14.51
C ALA A 125 -1.69 7.80 13.20
N CYS A 126 -2.26 7.32 12.09
CA CYS A 126 -1.62 7.26 10.77
C CYS A 126 -2.25 8.25 9.79
N ASP A 127 -1.50 8.59 8.74
CA ASP A 127 -1.99 9.47 7.69
C ASP A 127 -2.85 8.69 6.71
N PHE A 128 -4.09 9.13 6.49
CA PHE A 128 -4.95 8.54 5.48
C PHE A 128 -4.49 8.92 4.06
N ILE A 129 -4.22 7.92 3.22
CA ILE A 129 -3.80 8.11 1.83
C ILE A 129 -5.04 8.22 0.94
N GLY A 130 -5.98 7.28 1.10
CA GLY A 130 -7.12 7.12 0.22
C GLY A 130 -7.76 5.74 0.35
N LYS A 131 -8.70 5.44 -0.53
CA LYS A 131 -9.44 4.18 -0.53
C LYS A 131 -9.70 3.67 -1.93
N ALA A 132 -9.71 2.35 -2.10
CA ALA A 132 -10.32 1.71 -3.25
C ALA A 132 -11.81 1.55 -3.00
N ILE A 133 -12.65 1.96 -3.95
CA ILE A 133 -14.07 1.62 -3.95
C ILE A 133 -14.24 0.30 -4.69
N ILE A 134 -14.82 -0.69 -4.01
CA ILE A 134 -14.88 -2.05 -4.49
C ILE A 134 -16.17 -2.29 -5.29
N THR A 135 -16.06 -3.07 -6.37
CA THR A 135 -17.19 -3.60 -7.16
C THR A 135 -17.53 -5.01 -6.72
N ASN A 136 -18.76 -5.47 -6.92
CA ASN A 136 -19.18 -6.83 -6.55
C ASN A 136 -18.76 -7.91 -7.57
N ASP A 137 -17.55 -7.80 -8.10
CA ASP A 137 -17.04 -8.79 -9.04
C ASP A 137 -16.89 -10.16 -8.34
N PRO A 138 -17.29 -11.27 -8.99
CA PRO A 138 -17.20 -12.60 -8.39
C PRO A 138 -15.74 -13.05 -8.28
N THR A 139 -15.43 -13.86 -7.26
CA THR A 139 -14.15 -14.58 -7.18
C THR A 139 -13.91 -15.38 -8.48
N ALA A 140 -12.74 -15.37 -9.10
CA ALA A 140 -11.43 -14.81 -8.73
C ALA A 140 -11.10 -13.51 -9.52
N ALA A 141 -12.06 -12.58 -9.62
CA ALA A 141 -11.86 -11.35 -10.37
C ALA A 141 -10.96 -10.37 -9.63
N VAL A 142 -9.86 -10.00 -10.28
CA VAL A 142 -8.90 -9.00 -9.80
C VAL A 142 -9.41 -7.58 -10.12
N GLN A 143 -9.43 -6.72 -9.11
CA GLN A 143 -9.85 -5.33 -9.21
C GLN A 143 -8.64 -4.39 -9.05
N THR A 144 -8.50 -3.42 -9.94
CA THR A 144 -7.46 -2.39 -9.87
C THR A 144 -8.09 -1.02 -9.66
N ALA A 145 -7.63 -0.28 -8.66
CA ALA A 145 -8.16 1.03 -8.30
C ALA A 145 -7.05 2.05 -8.00
N VAL A 146 -7.28 3.30 -8.42
CA VAL A 146 -6.46 4.44 -7.99
C VAL A 146 -6.84 4.77 -6.54
N ILE A 147 -5.84 4.83 -5.66
CA ILE A 147 -6.06 5.08 -4.24
C ILE A 147 -5.97 6.56 -3.92
N GLY A 148 -4.88 7.20 -4.35
CA GLY A 148 -4.63 8.59 -4.01
C GLY A 148 -3.20 9.03 -4.27
N ARG A 149 -2.87 10.21 -3.74
CA ARG A 149 -1.53 10.77 -3.74
C ARG A 149 -1.20 11.25 -2.34
N TYR A 150 0.04 11.04 -1.92
CA TYR A 150 0.45 11.36 -0.56
C TYR A 150 1.88 11.92 -0.52
N SER A 151 2.14 12.75 0.49
CA SER A 151 3.43 13.39 0.75
C SER A 151 3.95 12.93 2.11
N PRO A 152 4.80 11.89 2.17
CA PRO A 152 5.37 11.40 3.41
C PRO A 152 6.18 12.50 4.13
N PRO A 153 5.93 12.75 5.43
CA PRO A 153 6.73 13.71 6.20
C PRO A 153 8.14 13.17 6.46
N GLU A 154 8.26 11.86 6.66
CA GLU A 154 9.51 11.19 7.01
C GLU A 154 10.12 10.41 5.84
N ARG A 155 11.38 9.97 6.04
CA ARG A 155 12.11 9.12 5.09
C ARG A 155 11.62 7.68 5.10
N TYR A 156 11.28 7.16 6.28
CA TYR A 156 10.82 5.80 6.44
C TYR A 156 9.31 5.77 6.62
N GLY A 157 8.68 4.66 6.29
CA GLY A 157 7.27 4.47 6.60
C GLY A 157 6.76 3.09 6.28
N ILE A 158 5.53 2.86 6.70
CA ILE A 158 4.85 1.57 6.67
C ILE A 158 3.48 1.78 6.04
N LEU A 159 3.15 0.95 5.06
CA LEU A 159 1.82 0.94 4.45
C LEU A 159 0.89 0.10 5.31
N LEU A 160 -0.27 0.66 5.64
CA LEU A 160 -1.38 -0.09 6.23
C LEU A 160 -2.47 -0.30 5.21
N VAL A 161 -2.96 -1.53 5.10
CA VAL A 161 -4.12 -1.90 4.29
C VAL A 161 -5.21 -2.39 5.24
N VAL A 162 -6.38 -1.78 5.18
CA VAL A 162 -7.53 -2.16 6.00
C VAL A 162 -8.66 -2.59 5.08
N ASN A 163 -9.09 -3.83 5.22
CA ASN A 163 -10.15 -4.38 4.41
C ASN A 163 -11.50 -4.08 5.08
N GLU A 164 -12.36 -3.34 4.39
CA GLU A 164 -13.73 -3.02 4.82
C GLU A 164 -14.70 -3.39 3.67
N SER A 165 -14.38 -4.43 2.89
CA SER A 165 -15.07 -4.77 1.63
C SER A 165 -16.30 -5.67 1.80
N ALA A 166 -16.60 -6.08 3.04
CA ALA A 166 -17.56 -7.14 3.38
C ALA A 166 -17.18 -8.54 2.86
N ALA A 167 -15.94 -8.75 2.43
CA ALA A 167 -15.37 -10.04 2.05
C ALA A 167 -13.90 -10.14 2.47
N ALA A 168 -13.38 -11.36 2.63
CA ALA A 168 -11.94 -11.56 2.83
C ALA A 168 -11.19 -11.47 1.49
N PHE A 169 -9.92 -11.06 1.56
CA PHE A 169 -8.99 -11.19 0.43
C PHE A 169 -8.78 -12.66 0.07
N HIS A 170 -8.30 -12.91 -1.14
CA HIS A 170 -8.07 -14.26 -1.66
C HIS A 170 -7.13 -15.09 -0.76
N SER A 171 -7.24 -16.42 -0.84
CA SER A 171 -6.47 -17.36 0.01
C SER A 171 -5.00 -17.52 -0.39
N ASP A 172 -4.59 -16.83 -1.44
CA ASP A 172 -3.22 -16.59 -1.88
C ASP A 172 -3.13 -15.10 -2.28
N ALA A 173 -1.91 -14.56 -2.32
CA ALA A 173 -1.66 -13.16 -2.66
C ALA A 173 -0.95 -12.99 -4.02
N VAL A 174 -1.22 -13.92 -4.96
CA VAL A 174 -0.52 -13.99 -6.25
C VAL A 174 -0.68 -12.70 -7.05
N GLU A 175 -1.90 -12.14 -7.12
CA GLU A 175 -2.22 -10.95 -7.88
C GLU A 175 -2.36 -9.67 -7.03
N THR A 176 -2.38 -9.78 -5.70
CA THR A 176 -2.60 -8.61 -4.82
C THR A 176 -1.31 -7.83 -4.59
N HIS A 177 -1.32 -6.55 -4.95
CA HIS A 177 -0.17 -5.67 -4.77
C HIS A 177 -0.56 -4.20 -4.81
N ILE A 178 0.27 -3.36 -4.19
CA ILE A 178 0.13 -1.91 -4.20
C ILE A 178 1.37 -1.29 -4.80
N SER A 179 1.16 -0.42 -5.79
CA SER A 179 2.20 0.35 -6.43
C SER A 179 2.24 1.76 -5.84
N MET A 180 3.39 2.13 -5.27
CA MET A 180 3.72 3.48 -4.86
C MET A 180 4.79 4.03 -5.81
N VAL A 181 4.48 5.14 -6.49
CA VAL A 181 5.36 5.67 -7.53
C VAL A 181 5.67 7.15 -7.28
N GLU A 182 6.94 7.50 -7.35
CA GLU A 182 7.41 8.87 -7.24
C GLU A 182 6.84 9.79 -8.34
N ILE A 183 6.30 10.93 -7.93
CA ILE A 183 5.92 12.04 -8.81
C ILE A 183 6.97 13.15 -8.65
N LEU A 184 7.85 13.28 -9.64
CA LEU A 184 8.91 14.28 -9.67
C LEU A 184 8.47 15.48 -10.51
N GLN A 185 8.72 16.68 -9.99
CA GLN A 185 8.51 17.94 -10.71
C GLN A 185 9.85 18.50 -11.18
N GLU A 186 9.91 18.94 -12.43
CA GLU A 186 11.09 19.60 -12.98
C GLU A 186 10.72 20.89 -13.71
N VAL A 187 11.61 21.88 -13.61
CA VAL A 187 11.52 23.17 -14.31
C VAL A 187 12.41 23.09 -15.54
N GLN A 188 11.86 23.36 -16.71
CA GLN A 188 12.57 23.43 -18.00
C GLN A 188 12.44 24.82 -18.62
#